data_AF-A0A967GP41-F1
#
_entry.id   AF-A0A967GP41-F1
#
_cell.length_a   1.000
_cell.length_b   1.000
_cell.length_c   1.000
_cell.angle_alpha   90.00
_cell.angle_beta   90.00
_cell.angle_gamma   90.00
#
_symmetry.space_group_name_H-M   'P 1'
#
loop_
_entity.id
_entity.type
_entity.pdbx_description
1 polymer ?
#
loop_
_entity_poly.entity_id
_entity_poly.type
_entity_poly.pdbx_seq_one_letter_code
_entity_poly.pdbx_strand_id
1 'polypeptide(L)'
;ISSTKGDIDVVAARVRDGVGIVQLFVVRNGHSLGTRTITPRHVSGAAARDILEAFLPQYYLNAAANRPIPAEILVSEPIEDTEL
;
A
#
# COMPACT_ATOMS: atom_id res chain seq x y z
N ILE A 1 -23.60 2.60 -16.70
CA ILE A 1 -22.43 2.00 -16.02
C ILE A 1 -21.47 3.15 -15.77
N SER A 2 -21.39 3.65 -14.53
CA SER A 2 -20.48 4.74 -14.19
C SER A 2 -19.07 4.17 -14.16
N SER A 3 -18.28 4.41 -15.21
CA SER A 3 -16.86 4.15 -15.19
C SER A 3 -16.21 5.16 -14.26
N THR A 4 -16.12 4.87 -12.97
CA THR A 4 -15.22 5.60 -12.07
C THR A 4 -13.80 5.28 -12.54
N LYS A 5 -13.31 6.03 -13.52
CA LYS A 5 -11.91 6.03 -13.96
C LYS A 5 -11.10 6.71 -12.87
N GLY A 6 -11.04 6.08 -11.69
CA GLY A 6 -10.41 6.62 -10.50
C GLY A 6 -8.93 6.27 -10.45
N ASP A 7 -8.18 7.10 -9.72
CA ASP A 7 -6.86 6.75 -9.23
C ASP A 7 -7.04 5.76 -8.09
N ILE A 8 -6.50 4.54 -8.26
CA ILE A 8 -6.61 3.45 -7.29
C ILE A 8 -5.23 2.84 -7.10
N ASP A 9 -4.83 2.60 -5.87
CA ASP A 9 -3.67 1.77 -5.56
C ASP A 9 -4.11 0.48 -4.86
N VAL A 10 -3.49 -0.65 -5.20
CA VAL A 10 -3.67 -1.92 -4.48
C VAL A 10 -2.38 -2.24 -3.76
N VAL A 11 -2.45 -2.41 -2.45
CA VAL A 11 -1.32 -2.66 -1.56
C VAL A 11 -1.54 -3.96 -0.80
N ALA A 12 -0.73 -4.96 -1.09
CA ALA A 12 -0.78 -6.23 -0.39
C ALA A 12 0.49 -6.45 0.41
N ALA A 13 0.39 -7.05 1.59
CA ALA A 13 1.54 -7.49 2.36
C ALA A 13 1.43 -8.98 2.70
N ARG A 14 2.57 -9.65 2.78
CA ARG A 14 2.65 -11.05 3.23
C ARG A 14 3.95 -11.26 3.98
N VAL A 15 3.89 -11.96 5.10
CA VAL A 15 5.07 -12.38 5.88
C VAL A 15 5.19 -13.89 5.84
N ARG A 16 6.29 -14.45 5.34
CA ARG A 16 6.57 -15.89 5.35
C ARG A 16 8.00 -16.13 5.79
N ASP A 17 8.21 -17.08 6.69
CA ASP A 17 9.55 -17.46 7.19
C ASP A 17 10.37 -16.26 7.70
N GLY A 18 9.70 -15.31 8.38
CA GLY A 18 10.31 -14.09 8.89
C GLY A 18 10.61 -13.01 7.84
N VAL A 19 10.25 -13.24 6.57
CA VAL A 19 10.43 -12.30 5.47
C VAL A 19 9.10 -11.65 5.11
N GLY A 20 9.02 -10.33 5.26
CA GLY A 20 7.89 -9.50 4.82
C GLY A 20 8.09 -8.94 3.42
N ILE A 21 7.05 -8.98 2.60
CA ILE A 21 7.00 -8.36 1.27
C ILE A 21 5.75 -7.52 1.16
N VAL A 22 5.88 -6.33 0.58
CA VAL A 22 4.76 -5.47 0.16
C VAL A 22 4.74 -5.43 -1.37
N GLN A 23 3.59 -5.73 -1.94
CA GLN A 23 3.30 -5.61 -3.37
C GLN A 23 2.37 -4.42 -3.58
N LEU A 24 2.80 -3.49 -4.42
CA LEU A 24 2.02 -2.32 -4.81
C LEU A 24 1.68 -2.40 -6.30
N PHE A 25 0.43 -2.13 -6.63
CA PHE A 25 -0.06 -1.93 -8.00
C PHE A 25 -0.70 -0.56 -8.11
N VAL A 26 -0.29 0.22 -9.11
CA VAL A 26 -0.65 1.63 -9.23
C VAL A 26 -1.51 1.85 -10.46
N VAL A 27 -2.71 2.41 -10.29
CA VAL A 27 -3.62 2.77 -11.38
C VAL A 27 -3.90 4.26 -11.35
N ARG A 28 -3.68 4.96 -12.47
CA ARG A 28 -4.01 6.39 -12.61
C ARG A 28 -4.87 6.62 -13.84
N ASN A 29 -5.95 7.38 -13.70
CA ASN A 29 -6.94 7.62 -14.75
C ASN A 29 -7.45 6.31 -15.42
N GLY A 30 -7.55 5.23 -14.65
CA GLY A 30 -7.92 3.91 -15.16
C GLY A 30 -6.83 3.15 -15.93
N HIS A 31 -5.59 3.66 -15.98
CA HIS A 31 -4.45 2.99 -16.60
C HIS A 31 -3.49 2.44 -15.55
N SER A 32 -3.07 1.17 -15.74
CA SER A 32 -2.01 0.58 -14.93
C SER A 32 -0.68 1.27 -15.22
N LEU A 33 -0.03 1.77 -14.17
CA LEU A 33 1.33 2.32 -14.19
C LEU A 33 2.37 1.27 -13.76
N GLY A 34 1.95 0.03 -13.56
CA GLY A 34 2.80 -1.11 -13.22
C GLY A 34 2.79 -1.48 -11.73
N THR A 35 3.68 -2.41 -11.39
CA THR A 35 3.83 -2.99 -10.06
C THR A 35 5.16 -2.64 -9.42
N ARG A 36 5.20 -2.53 -8.10
CA ARG A 36 6.43 -2.40 -7.31
C ARG A 36 6.43 -3.42 -6.18
N THR A 37 7.56 -4.10 -5.99
CA THR A 37 7.79 -4.99 -4.86
C THR A 37 8.75 -4.30 -3.89
N ILE A 38 8.37 -4.23 -2.64
CA ILE A 38 9.10 -3.53 -1.58
C ILE A 38 9.33 -4.53 -0.45
N THR A 39 10.57 -4.63 0.00
CA THR A 39 10.96 -5.47 1.14
C THR A 39 11.18 -4.55 2.34
N PRO A 40 10.24 -4.50 3.31
CA PRO A 40 10.39 -3.64 4.47
C PRO A 40 11.55 -4.13 5.34
N ARG A 41 12.24 -3.19 5.99
CA ARG A 41 13.32 -3.50 6.92
C ARG A 41 12.72 -3.71 8.31
N HIS A 42 13.36 -4.53 9.14
CA HIS A 42 13.00 -4.72 10.56
C HIS A 42 11.60 -5.32 10.82
N VAL A 43 11.14 -6.25 9.99
CA VAL A 43 9.82 -6.93 10.13
C VAL A 43 9.86 -8.18 11.02
N SER A 44 10.90 -8.36 11.83
CA SER A 44 11.07 -9.55 12.66
C SER A 44 9.90 -9.67 13.65
N GLY A 45 9.07 -10.70 13.48
CA GLY A 45 7.89 -10.93 14.32
C GLY A 45 6.66 -10.09 13.96
N ALA A 46 6.72 -9.24 12.94
CA ALA A 46 5.58 -8.45 12.49
C ALA A 46 4.60 -9.28 11.65
N ALA A 47 3.31 -9.04 11.82
CA ALA A 47 2.27 -9.54 10.92
C ALA A 47 2.18 -8.68 9.65
N ALA A 48 1.49 -9.20 8.63
CA ALA A 48 1.24 -8.44 7.40
C ALA A 48 0.45 -7.15 7.65
N ARG A 49 -0.48 -7.16 8.62
CA ARG A 49 -1.22 -5.98 9.08
C ARG A 49 -0.28 -4.88 9.59
N ASP A 50 0.60 -5.22 10.53
CA ASP A 50 1.57 -4.27 11.11
C ASP A 50 2.46 -3.64 10.04
N ILE A 51 2.85 -4.44 9.02
CA ILE A 51 3.60 -3.94 7.87
C ILE A 51 2.79 -2.92 7.07
N LEU A 52 1.52 -3.20 6.79
CA LEU A 52 0.65 -2.28 6.04
C LEU A 52 0.40 -0.98 6.82
N GLU A 53 0.08 -1.08 8.10
CA GLU A 53 -0.13 0.06 9.01
C GLU A 53 1.10 0.99 9.03
N ALA A 54 2.30 0.43 9.07
CA ALA A 54 3.53 1.22 9.01
C ALA A 54 3.84 1.74 7.59
N PHE A 55 3.60 0.92 6.56
CA PHE A 55 3.99 1.20 5.17
C PHE A 55 3.20 2.35 4.54
N LEU A 56 1.86 2.33 4.68
CA LEU A 56 0.97 3.27 4.00
C LEU A 56 1.29 4.75 4.30
N PRO A 57 1.37 5.19 5.57
CA PRO A 57 1.69 6.59 5.87
C PRO A 57 3.10 6.96 5.39
N GLN A 58 4.09 6.08 5.55
CA GLN A 58 5.45 6.31 5.07
C GLN A 58 5.53 6.41 3.54
N TYR A 59 4.67 5.69 2.81
CA TYR A 59 4.67 5.68 1.36
C TYR A 59 3.95 6.89 0.75
N TYR A 60 2.80 7.28 1.31
CA TYR A 60 1.94 8.33 0.76
C TYR A 60 2.17 9.71 1.38
N LEU A 61 2.50 9.79 2.67
CA LEU A 61 2.63 11.07 3.40
C LEU A 61 4.07 11.57 3.48
N ASN A 62 5.04 10.82 2.93
CA ASN A 62 6.41 11.30 2.86
C ASN A 62 6.50 12.49 1.89
N ALA A 63 6.57 13.69 2.45
CA ALA A 63 6.60 14.96 1.72
C ALA A 63 7.73 15.06 0.68
N ALA A 64 8.84 14.33 0.86
CA ALA A 64 9.93 14.30 -0.10
C ALA A 64 9.58 13.52 -1.39
N ALA A 65 8.56 12.66 -1.36
CA ALA A 65 8.19 11.82 -2.49
C ALA A 65 7.22 12.51 -3.48
N ASN A 66 6.60 13.64 -3.10
CA ASN A 66 5.60 14.41 -3.87
C ASN A 66 4.65 13.51 -4.68
N ARG A 67 4.13 12.45 -4.03
CA ARG A 67 3.32 11.42 -4.67
C ARG A 67 1.84 11.77 -4.55
N PRO A 68 1.04 11.71 -5.63
CA PRO A 68 -0.40 11.88 -5.51
C PRO A 68 -1.02 10.72 -4.73
N ILE A 69 -1.83 11.05 -3.73
CA ILE A 69 -2.64 10.09 -2.98
C ILE A 69 -3.84 9.72 -3.86
N PRO A 70 -4.05 8.42 -4.17
CA PRO A 70 -5.19 7.99 -4.97
C PRO A 70 -6.50 8.22 -4.21
N ALA A 71 -7.62 8.22 -4.94
CA ALA A 71 -8.94 8.34 -4.33
C ALA A 71 -9.31 7.09 -3.48
N GLU A 72 -8.69 5.95 -3.80
CA GLU A 72 -8.94 4.68 -3.12
C GLU A 72 -7.64 3.88 -3.00
N ILE A 73 -7.46 3.24 -1.84
CA ILE A 73 -6.36 2.31 -1.58
C ILE A 73 -6.98 1.00 -1.10
N LEU A 74 -6.83 -0.06 -1.89
CA LEU A 74 -7.26 -1.41 -1.51
C LEU A 74 -6.12 -2.13 -0.80
N VAL A 75 -6.42 -2.76 0.33
CA VAL A 75 -5.44 -3.47 1.15
C VAL A 75 -5.76 -4.96 1.28
N SER A 76 -4.73 -5.80 1.40
CA SER A 76 -4.91 -7.27 1.53
C SER A 76 -5.33 -7.72 2.92
N GLU A 77 -5.08 -6.91 3.95
CA GLU A 77 -5.48 -7.16 5.34
C GLU A 77 -6.21 -5.93 5.86
N PRO A 78 -7.25 -6.09 6.70
CA PRO A 78 -7.87 -4.97 7.37
C PRO A 78 -6.87 -4.30 8.31
N ILE A 79 -6.71 -3.00 8.15
CA ILE A 79 -5.93 -2.14 9.06
C ILE A 79 -6.89 -1.38 9.95
N GLU A 80 -6.50 -1.13 11.20
CA GLU A 80 -7.30 -0.26 12.06
C GLU A 80 -7.19 1.18 11.53
N ASP A 81 -8.34 1.80 11.28
CA ASP A 81 -8.39 3.23 11.01
C ASP A 81 -8.06 3.93 12.33
N THR A 82 -6.85 4.46 12.44
CA THR A 82 -6.52 5.32 13.57
C THR A 82 -7.23 6.64 13.29
N GLU A 83 -8.49 6.75 13.70
CA GLU A 83 -9.14 8.07 13.83
C GLU A 83 -8.23 8.92 14.72
N LEU A 84 -7.52 9.86 14.10
CA LEU A 84 -6.72 10.89 14.78
C LEU A 84 -7.62 12.05 15.19
#